data_AF-A0A6P2BDI7-F1
#
_entry.id   AF-A0A6P2BDI7-F1
#
_cell.length_a   1.000
_cell.length_b   1.000
_cell.length_c   1.000
_cell.angle_alpha   90.00
_cell.angle_beta   90.00
_cell.angle_gamma   90.00
#
_symmetry.space_group_name_H-M   'P 1'
#
loop_
_entity.id
_entity.type
_entity.pdbx_description
1 polymer ?
#
loop_
_entity_poly.entity_id
_entity_poly.type
_entity_poly.pdbx_seq_one_letter_code
_entity_poly.pdbx_strand_id
1 'polypeptide(L)' 'MAGLETRRAAATLKQAFRNTPDPSQLLAVCARTNKVRLDGRWMSFEEFLTEKLGFQVSHGIHPDSIRDLTNELDDPT' A
#
# COMPACT_ATOMS: atom_id res chain seq x y z
N MET A 1 -22.08 -36.19 21.28
CA MET A 1 -22.40 -34.83 20.76
C MET A 1 -21.25 -33.82 20.82
N ALA A 2 -20.04 -34.17 21.31
CA ALA A 2 -18.93 -33.21 21.44
C ALA A 2 -18.19 -32.84 20.12
N GLY A 3 -18.26 -33.67 19.08
CA GLY A 3 -17.48 -33.47 17.84
C GLY A 3 -18.10 -32.57 16.77
N LEU A 4 -19.39 -32.21 16.89
CA LEU A 4 -20.07 -31.34 15.92
C LEU A 4 -19.78 -29.85 16.20
N GLU A 5 -19.77 -29.49 17.48
CA GLU A 5 -19.45 -28.14 17.97
C GLU A 5 -18.02 -27.73 17.57
N THR A 6 -17.06 -28.65 17.71
CA THR A 6 -15.65 -28.42 17.34
C THR A 6 -15.48 -28.19 15.85
N ARG A 7 -16.22 -28.94 15.02
CA ARG A 7 -16.21 -28.76 13.55
C ARG A 7 -16.80 -27.43 13.12
N ARG A 8 -17.84 -26.95 13.83
CA ARG A 8 -18.48 -25.66 13.58
C ARG A 8 -17.56 -24.49 13.93
N ALA A 9 -16.92 -24.54 15.08
CA ALA A 9 -15.93 -23.54 15.50
C ALA A 9 -14.76 -23.44 14.51
N ALA A 10 -14.22 -24.58 14.07
CA ALA A 10 -13.13 -24.61 13.08
C ALA A 10 -13.54 -24.06 11.70
N ALA A 11 -14.78 -24.30 11.27
CA ALA A 11 -15.30 -23.77 10.01
C ALA A 11 -15.46 -22.23 10.05
N THR A 12 -15.95 -21.69 11.17
CA THR A 12 -16.08 -20.24 11.39
C THR A 12 -14.72 -19.55 11.37
N LEU A 13 -13.72 -20.13 12.04
CA LEU A 13 -12.34 -19.63 12.00
C LEU A 13 -11.78 -19.61 10.57
N LYS A 14 -11.88 -20.72 9.83
CA LYS A 14 -11.44 -20.77 8.42
C LYS A 14 -12.19 -19.79 7.53
N GLN A 15 -13.43 -19.45 7.84
CA GLN A 15 -14.20 -18.44 7.10
C GLN A 15 -13.72 -17.02 7.40
N ALA A 16 -13.40 -16.72 8.65
CA ALA A 16 -12.86 -15.42 9.04
C ALA A 16 -11.49 -15.14 8.39
N PHE A 17 -10.64 -16.16 8.26
CA PHE A 17 -9.33 -16.04 7.62
C PHE A 17 -9.35 -16.07 6.09
N ARG A 18 -10.47 -16.43 5.45
CA ARG A 18 -10.54 -16.56 3.98
C ARG A 18 -10.40 -15.22 3.24
N ASN A 19 -10.72 -14.10 3.89
CA ASN A 19 -10.68 -12.77 3.30
C ASN A 19 -9.59 -11.88 3.92
N THR A 20 -8.75 -12.42 4.80
CA THR A 20 -7.61 -11.67 5.31
C THR A 20 -6.50 -11.76 4.27
N PRO A 21 -5.92 -10.63 3.81
CA PRO A 21 -4.74 -10.68 2.97
C PRO A 21 -3.68 -11.51 3.67
N ASP A 22 -2.97 -12.35 2.92
CA ASP A 22 -1.79 -13.02 3.47
C ASP A 22 -0.85 -11.91 3.98
N PRO A 23 -0.46 -11.92 5.27
CA PRO A 23 0.43 -10.89 5.81
C PRO A 23 1.76 -10.79 5.05
N SER A 24 2.19 -11.87 4.38
CA SER A 24 3.36 -11.86 3.51
C SER A 24 3.18 -11.05 2.22
N GLN A 25 1.94 -10.78 1.82
CA GLN A 25 1.57 -9.96 0.66
C GLN A 25 1.37 -8.48 1.01
N LEU A 26 1.56 -8.09 2.26
CA LEU A 26 1.46 -6.70 2.69
C LEU A 26 2.84 -6.02 2.64
N LEU A 27 2.93 -4.93 1.89
CA LEU A 27 4.10 -4.05 1.90
C LEU A 27 3.95 -2.98 2.97
N ALA A 28 4.96 -2.82 3.82
CA ALA A 28 4.99 -1.73 4.78
C ALA A 28 5.40 -0.42 4.10
N VAL A 29 4.61 0.64 4.30
CA VAL A 29 4.87 1.99 3.79
C VAL A 29 5.01 2.95 4.97
N CYS A 30 6.04 3.80 4.95
CA CYS A 30 6.21 4.82 5.97
C CYS A 30 5.16 5.93 5.81
N ALA A 31 4.33 6.16 6.83
CA ALA A 31 3.26 7.15 6.80
C ALA A 31 3.72 8.61 6.60
N ARG A 32 5.00 8.92 6.85
CA ARG A 32 5.55 10.28 6.70
C ARG A 32 6.32 10.46 5.40
N THR A 33 7.19 9.52 5.06
CA THR A 33 8.11 9.66 3.92
C THR A 33 7.63 8.93 2.68
N ASN A 34 6.54 8.17 2.79
CA ASN A 34 6.02 7.30 1.73
C ASN A 34 7.03 6.27 1.20
N LYS A 35 8.11 5.97 1.95
CA LYS A 35 9.06 4.92 1.57
C LYS A 35 8.48 3.54 1.78
N VAL A 36 8.75 2.63 0.86
CA VAL A 36 8.37 1.21 0.92
C VAL A 36 9.48 0.42 1.62
N ARG A 37 9.13 -0.45 2.58
CA ARG A 37 10.09 -1.38 3.22
C ARG A 37 10.03 -2.73 2.52
N LEU A 38 11.15 -3.13 1.93
CA LEU A 38 11.29 -4.43 1.27
C LEU A 38 12.73 -4.93 1.43
N ASP A 39 12.91 -6.24 1.63
CA ASP A 39 14.22 -6.88 1.80
C ASP A 39 15.11 -6.22 2.88
N GLY A 40 14.50 -5.75 3.97
CA GLY A 40 15.21 -5.12 5.08
C GLY A 40 15.65 -3.67 4.85
N ARG A 41 15.41 -3.09 3.67
CA ARG A 41 15.73 -1.69 3.35
C ARG A 41 14.48 -0.85 3.08
N TRP A 42 14.64 0.47 3.20
CA TRP A 42 13.64 1.46 2.79
C TRP A 42 14.01 2.01 1.41
N MET A 43 13.05 2.03 0.49
CA MET A 43 13.21 2.56 -0.87
C MET A 43 12.08 3.54 -1.20
N SER A 44 12.31 4.43 -2.16
CA SER A 44 11.25 5.31 -2.69
C SER A 44 10.21 4.51 -3.49
N PHE A 45 9.07 5.14 -3.80
CA PHE A 45 8.09 4.51 -4.68
C PHE A 45 8.66 4.29 -6.09
N GLU A 46 9.43 5.24 -6.62
CA GLU A 46 10.05 5.16 -7.93
C GLU A 46 11.07 4.02 -8.02
N GLU A 47 11.92 3.87 -6.98
CA GLU A 47 12.84 2.75 -6.85
C GLU A 47 12.09 1.41 -6.81
N PHE A 48 11.00 1.34 -6.04
CA PHE A 48 10.16 0.14 -5.97
C PHE A 48 9.54 -0.21 -7.34
N LEU A 49 8.94 0.76 -8.03
CA LEU A 49 8.34 0.57 -9.36
C LEU A 49 9.37 0.12 -10.39
N THR A 50 10.58 0.67 -10.33
CA THR A 50 11.65 0.36 -11.27
C THR A 50 12.30 -0.99 -10.98
N GLU A 51 12.78 -1.19 -9.76
CA GLU A 51 13.59 -2.36 -9.42
C GLU A 51 12.76 -3.63 -9.20
N LYS A 52 11.51 -3.51 -8.74
CA LYS A 52 10.67 -4.66 -8.38
C LYS A 52 9.57 -4.96 -9.38
N LEU A 53 9.08 -3.94 -10.10
CA LEU A 53 8.03 -4.11 -11.12
C LEU A 53 8.53 -3.87 -12.55
N GLY A 54 9.75 -3.36 -12.74
CA GLY A 54 10.35 -3.17 -14.06
C GLY A 54 9.80 -1.97 -14.86
N PHE A 55 9.08 -1.05 -14.22
CA PHE A 55 8.60 0.15 -14.90
C PHE A 55 9.70 1.20 -15.05
N GLN A 56 9.66 1.98 -16.12
CA GLN A 56 10.39 3.24 -16.18
C GLN A 56 9.49 4.37 -15.66
N VAL A 57 10.01 5.20 -14.76
CA VAL A 57 9.23 6.27 -14.12
C VAL A 57 9.60 7.62 -14.71
N SER A 58 8.58 8.39 -15.09
CA SER A 58 8.68 9.81 -15.47
C SER A 58 7.74 10.64 -14.62
N HIS A 59 8.06 11.93 -14.44
CA HIS A 59 7.25 12.83 -13.63
C HIS A 59 6.34 13.69 -14.51
N GLY A 60 5.07 13.81 -14.13
CA GLY A 60 4.08 14.66 -14.76
C GLY A 60 3.24 15.36 -13.70
N ILE A 61 2.52 16.40 -14.10
CA ILE A 61 1.66 17.17 -13.20
C ILE A 61 0.24 16.60 -13.26
N HIS A 62 -0.34 16.27 -12.11
CA HIS A 62 -1.74 15.86 -12.04
C HIS A 62 -2.64 17.07 -12.35
N PRO A 63 -3.70 16.94 -13.16
CA PRO A 63 -4.56 18.07 -13.54
C PRO A 63 -5.10 18.87 -12.33
N ASP A 64 -5.42 18.19 -11.23
CA ASP A 64 -5.91 18.87 -10.02
C ASP A 64 -4.83 19.75 -9.36
N SER A 65 -3.56 19.36 -9.44
CA SER A 65 -2.43 20.11 -8.89
C SER A 65 -2.13 21.40 -9.67
N ILE A 66 -2.61 21.53 -10.92
CA ILE A 66 -2.46 22.76 -11.71
C ILE A 66 -3.20 23.92 -11.05
N ARG A 67 -4.36 23.64 -10.43
CA ARG A 67 -5.17 24.66 -9.75
C ARG A 67 -4.46 25.18 -8.51
N ASP A 68 -3.88 24.28 -7.73
CA ASP A 68 -3.14 24.62 -6.52
C ASP A 68 -1.88 25.43 -6.85
N LEU A 69 -1.14 25.02 -7.89
CA LEU A 69 0.04 25.75 -8.36
C LEU A 69 -0.29 27.17 -8.82
N THR A 70 -1.44 27.36 -9.47
CA THR A 70 -1.88 28.70 -9.91
C THR A 70 -2.14 29.61 -8.71
N ASN A 71 -2.80 29.08 -7.67
CA ASN A 71 -3.09 29.83 -6.45
C ASN A 71 -1.83 30.18 -5.64
N GLU A 72 -0.82 29.31 -5.63
CA GLU A 72 0.48 29.59 -4.97
C GLU A 72 1.29 30.68 -5.68
N LEU A 73 1.16 30.81 -7.00
CA LEU A 73 1.86 31.83 -7.78
C LEU A 73 1.20 33.22 -7.72
N ASP A 74 -0.09 33.27 -7.37
CA ASP A 74 -0.88 34.51 -7.23
C ASP A 74 -0.80 35.14 -5.82
N ASP A 75 -0.12 34.50 -4.86
CA ASP A 75 0.12 35.05 -3.52
C ASP A 75 1.42 35.90 -3.51
N PRO A 76 1.35 37.24 -3.45
CA PRO A 76 2.53 38.09 -3.49
C PRO A 76 3.21 38.05 -2.13
N THR A 77 4.24 37.23 -1.99
CA THR A 77 5.18 37.37 -0.87
C THR A 77 5.96 38.67 -0.97
#